data_AF-A0A9Q9MFU7-F1
#
_entry.id   AF-A0A9Q9MFU7-F1
#
_cell.length_a   1.000
_cell.length_b   1.000
_cell.length_c   1.000
_cell.angle_alpha   90.00
_cell.angle_beta   90.00
_cell.angle_gamma   90.00
#
_symmetry.space_group_name_H-M   'P 1'
#
loop_
_entity.id
_entity.type
_entity.pdbx_description
1 polymer ?
#
loop_
_entity_poly.entity_id
_entity_poly.type
_entity_poly.pdbx_seq_one_letter_code
_entity_poly.pdbx_strand_id
1 'polypeptide(L)'
;MSVARERLERWLQTRDERLSGLPWLRTETHAGRTVRFVADEILVQDSGTALAHRTLTGLGHRSSEITEDEPAAGLRRLRASGLDVAGAVRRLRGQLPAGSVAGANHVFMSTPHEHGGPFGPPVAVDAPPAKLVPSPQTTAPVRVVVMDTGIWLDSPLPAGCYTATPENHETVLDGDADGMLDSDVGHANFIAGIVAQGTTGAQVRIVKILDSFGVCTEADLAAAITGLTDTDVLNLSLGGYTVGDLPPVALSAALQAFLSGGDRVVVAAAGNNGDGDRPFWPAAFTADTAGWAAQVLAVAAHDGTAICEWSNTGPWVSLAAPGADVVSTYIHHASFGSGWAAWSGTSFATPKVVAAIVDRVATAGSVAAAAAAVRAGAQSTPLGGYPALH
;
A
#
# COMPACT_ATOMS: atom_id res chain seq x y z
N MET A 1 -25.11 -3.95 -17.91
CA MET A 1 -24.01 -3.01 -18.18
C MET A 1 -24.27 -1.59 -17.66
N SER A 2 -25.48 -1.00 -17.75
CA SER A 2 -25.69 0.40 -17.27
C SER A 2 -25.59 0.58 -15.74
N VAL A 3 -26.18 -0.32 -14.94
CA VAL A 3 -26.17 -0.24 -13.47
C VAL A 3 -24.76 -0.33 -12.89
N ALA A 4 -23.89 -1.16 -13.47
CA ALA A 4 -22.50 -1.30 -13.04
C ALA A 4 -21.67 -0.04 -13.34
N ARG A 5 -21.92 0.60 -14.49
CA ARG A 5 -21.26 1.86 -14.87
C ARG A 5 -21.73 3.02 -14.00
N GLU A 6 -23.04 3.15 -13.76
CA GLU A 6 -23.58 4.18 -12.86
C GLU A 6 -23.11 4.01 -11.42
N ARG A 7 -22.97 2.77 -10.94
CA ARG A 7 -22.38 2.48 -9.63
C ARG A 7 -20.92 2.92 -9.57
N LEU A 8 -20.14 2.65 -10.62
CA LEU A 8 -18.73 3.07 -10.72
C LEU A 8 -18.59 4.59 -10.79
N GLU A 9 -19.40 5.25 -11.62
CA GLU A 9 -19.38 6.73 -11.77
C GLU A 9 -19.71 7.43 -10.45
N ARG A 10 -20.76 6.98 -9.74
CA ARG A 10 -21.09 7.50 -8.41
C ARG A 10 -19.96 7.29 -7.40
N TRP A 11 -19.38 6.10 -7.38
CA TRP A 11 -18.26 5.77 -6.50
C TRP A 11 -17.04 6.67 -6.75
N LEU A 12 -16.69 6.92 -8.02
CA LEU A 12 -15.61 7.83 -8.39
C LEU A 12 -15.92 9.26 -7.94
N GLN A 13 -17.16 9.72 -8.15
CA GLN A 13 -17.60 11.04 -7.77
C GLN A 13 -17.54 11.26 -6.25
N THR A 14 -18.14 10.37 -5.44
CA THR A 14 -18.11 10.46 -3.97
C THR A 14 -16.67 10.54 -3.46
N ARG A 15 -15.80 9.67 -3.97
CA ARG A 15 -14.39 9.67 -3.55
C ARG A 15 -13.68 10.97 -3.92
N ASP A 16 -13.86 11.47 -5.15
CA ASP A 16 -13.22 12.70 -5.59
C ASP A 16 -13.76 13.93 -4.84
N GLU A 17 -15.06 13.98 -4.55
CA GLU A 17 -15.70 15.02 -3.71
C GLU A 17 -15.13 14.99 -2.29
N ARG A 18 -15.00 13.79 -1.69
CA ARG A 18 -14.41 13.64 -0.37
C ARG A 18 -12.97 14.12 -0.34
N LEU A 19 -12.13 13.62 -1.24
CA LEU A 19 -10.70 13.95 -1.29
C LEU A 19 -10.47 15.44 -1.56
N SER A 20 -11.23 16.03 -2.49
CA SER A 20 -11.15 17.48 -2.75
C SER A 20 -11.65 18.34 -1.59
N GLY A 21 -12.52 17.79 -0.74
CA GLY A 21 -13.00 18.43 0.49
C GLY A 21 -12.04 18.37 1.68
N LEU A 22 -10.92 17.63 1.60
CA LEU A 22 -9.96 17.53 2.71
C LEU A 22 -9.03 18.77 2.75
N PRO A 23 -9.13 19.65 3.76
CA PRO A 23 -8.37 20.90 3.77
C PRO A 23 -6.86 20.69 3.94
N TRP A 24 -6.47 19.56 4.52
CA TRP A 24 -5.08 19.15 4.72
C TRP A 24 -4.49 18.43 3.50
N LEU A 25 -5.30 18.04 2.51
CA LEU A 25 -4.83 17.33 1.33
C LEU A 25 -4.49 18.31 0.22
N ARG A 26 -3.38 18.08 -0.48
CA ARG A 26 -3.06 18.72 -1.74
C ARG A 26 -2.98 17.67 -2.82
N THR A 27 -3.51 18.02 -3.97
CA THR A 27 -3.58 17.18 -5.16
C THR A 27 -2.95 17.96 -6.29
N GLU A 28 -1.89 17.41 -6.87
CA GLU A 28 -1.22 17.98 -8.04
C GLU A 28 -1.18 16.94 -9.16
N THR A 29 -1.13 17.41 -10.41
CA THR A 29 -0.85 16.54 -11.55
C THR A 29 0.61 16.69 -11.93
N HIS A 30 1.35 15.59 -11.89
CA HIS A 30 2.74 15.51 -12.36
C HIS A 30 2.81 14.46 -13.47
N ALA A 31 3.37 14.81 -14.63
CA ALA A 31 3.50 13.88 -15.78
C ALA A 31 2.21 13.07 -16.06
N GLY A 32 1.05 13.70 -15.98
CA GLY A 32 -0.25 13.06 -16.26
C GLY A 32 -0.83 12.18 -15.16
N ARG A 33 -0.17 12.00 -14.00
CA ARG A 33 -0.77 11.32 -12.83
C ARG A 33 -0.91 12.22 -11.64
N THR A 34 -1.89 11.88 -10.83
CA THR A 34 -2.13 12.52 -9.55
C THR A 34 -1.02 12.17 -8.56
N VAL A 35 -0.53 13.20 -7.90
CA VAL A 35 0.35 13.12 -6.74
C VAL A 35 -0.37 13.81 -5.60
N ARG A 36 -0.38 13.17 -4.43
CA ARG A 36 -0.98 13.73 -3.23
C ARG A 36 0.03 13.87 -2.10
N PHE A 37 -0.12 14.94 -1.34
CA PHE A 37 0.69 15.22 -0.18
C PHE A 37 -0.06 16.11 0.80
N VAL A 38 0.41 16.13 2.05
CA VAL A 38 -0.15 16.96 3.10
C VAL A 38 0.20 18.42 2.87
N ALA A 39 -0.82 19.27 2.93
CA ALA A 39 -0.72 20.72 2.85
C ALA A 39 0.22 21.26 3.91
N ASP A 40 0.98 22.30 3.56
CA ASP A 40 1.76 23.07 4.52
C ASP A 40 2.88 22.31 5.26
N GLU A 41 3.17 21.06 4.88
CA GLU A 41 4.14 20.17 5.56
C GLU A 41 5.27 19.69 4.64
N ILE A 42 6.50 19.67 5.17
CA ILE A 42 7.64 18.97 4.56
C ILE A 42 8.28 18.01 5.56
N LEU A 43 8.88 16.93 5.03
CA LEU A 43 9.65 15.96 5.79
C LEU A 43 11.14 16.12 5.45
N VAL A 44 12.00 16.09 6.46
CA VAL A 44 13.45 16.23 6.33
C VAL A 44 14.14 15.36 7.36
N GLN A 45 15.25 14.71 6.99
CA GLN A 45 16.10 14.04 7.98
C GLN A 45 16.67 15.05 8.99
N ASP A 46 16.92 14.62 10.22
CA ASP A 46 17.43 15.47 11.31
C ASP A 46 18.64 16.34 10.92
N SER A 47 19.55 15.79 10.11
CA SER A 47 20.74 16.51 9.62
C SER A 47 20.41 17.73 8.74
N GLY A 48 19.25 17.74 8.09
CA GLY A 48 18.79 18.80 7.20
C GLY A 48 17.90 19.85 7.87
N THR A 49 17.48 19.65 9.12
CA THR A 49 16.47 20.48 9.81
C THR A 49 16.84 21.96 9.89
N ALA A 50 18.08 22.28 10.27
CA ALA A 50 18.53 23.67 10.35
C ALA A 50 18.53 24.37 8.99
N LEU A 51 18.79 23.62 7.90
CA LEU A 51 18.70 24.15 6.54
C LEU A 51 17.25 24.31 6.09
N ALA A 52 16.37 23.40 6.48
CA ALA A 52 14.93 23.50 6.21
C ALA A 52 14.35 24.78 6.83
N HIS A 53 14.64 25.08 8.10
CA HIS A 53 14.24 26.34 8.74
C HIS A 53 14.71 27.59 7.99
N ARG A 54 15.99 27.62 7.58
CA ARG A 54 16.53 28.73 6.78
C ARG A 54 15.86 28.84 5.42
N THR A 55 15.55 27.71 4.79
CA THR A 55 14.87 27.67 3.50
C THR A 55 13.46 28.25 3.60
N LEU A 56 12.67 27.80 4.58
CA LEU A 56 11.31 28.30 4.83
C LEU A 56 11.32 29.79 5.19
N THR A 57 12.26 30.24 6.02
CA THR A 57 12.44 31.67 6.33
C THR A 57 12.79 32.48 5.08
N GLY A 58 13.67 31.96 4.23
CA GLY A 58 14.02 32.57 2.95
C GLY A 58 12.89 32.59 1.91
N LEU A 59 11.84 31.78 2.11
CA LEU A 59 10.60 31.80 1.33
C LEU A 59 9.55 32.76 1.93
N GLY A 60 9.86 33.44 3.03
CA GLY A 60 9.00 34.47 3.63
C GLY A 60 8.20 34.03 4.84
N HIS A 61 8.33 32.78 5.30
CA HIS A 61 7.67 32.33 6.54
C HIS A 61 8.43 32.84 7.77
N ARG A 62 7.72 33.38 8.78
CA ARG A 62 8.40 33.85 10.00
C ARG A 62 8.87 32.66 10.82
N SER A 63 10.10 32.72 11.35
CA SER A 63 10.65 31.63 12.17
C SER A 63 9.77 31.27 13.38
N SER A 64 9.00 32.22 13.93
CA SER A 64 8.05 32.00 15.03
C SER A 64 6.77 31.26 14.62
N GLU A 65 6.49 31.15 13.32
CA GLU A 65 5.30 30.49 12.77
C GLU A 65 5.62 29.11 12.19
N ILE A 66 6.90 28.76 12.07
CA ILE A 66 7.32 27.43 11.63
C ILE A 66 7.24 26.51 12.84
N THR A 67 6.38 25.49 12.75
CA THR A 67 6.28 24.45 13.78
C THR A 67 7.05 23.22 13.36
N GLU A 68 7.50 22.43 14.34
CA GLU A 68 8.35 21.28 14.12
C GLU A 68 7.99 20.18 15.11
N ASP A 69 7.82 18.96 14.61
CA ASP A 69 7.74 17.74 15.41
C ASP A 69 8.62 16.63 14.84
N GLU A 70 8.61 15.47 15.50
CA GLU A 70 9.35 14.27 15.10
C GLU A 70 8.34 13.14 14.89
N PRO A 71 7.84 12.94 13.65
CA PRO A 71 6.89 11.87 13.36
C PRO A 71 7.50 10.46 13.45
N ALA A 72 8.81 10.34 13.25
CA ALA A 72 9.55 9.09 13.37
C ALA A 72 11.01 9.40 13.72
N ALA A 73 11.69 8.45 14.36
CA ALA A 73 13.08 8.62 14.78
C ALA A 73 13.99 9.04 13.61
N GLY A 74 14.68 10.17 13.77
CA GLY A 74 15.61 10.68 12.75
C GLY A 74 14.95 11.48 11.61
N LEU A 75 13.64 11.71 11.69
CA LEU A 75 12.85 12.47 10.72
C LEU A 75 12.15 13.63 11.40
N ARG A 76 12.33 14.84 10.86
CA ARG A 76 11.59 16.04 11.28
C ARG A 76 10.53 16.39 10.27
N ARG A 77 9.40 16.83 10.79
CA ARG A 77 8.32 17.41 10.00
C ARG A 77 8.20 18.89 10.37
N LEU A 78 8.37 19.74 9.38
CA LEU A 78 8.22 21.18 9.53
C LEU A 78 6.91 21.60 8.88
N ARG A 79 6.21 22.54 9.52
CA ARG A 79 4.97 23.10 9.00
C ARG A 79 5.00 24.61 8.96
N ALA A 80 4.46 25.17 7.90
CA ALA A 80 4.24 26.61 7.78
C ALA A 80 2.98 26.87 6.97
N SER A 81 2.06 27.68 7.50
CA SER A 81 0.79 27.95 6.82
C SER A 81 1.02 28.61 5.45
N GLY A 82 0.33 28.10 4.42
CA GLY A 82 0.43 28.60 3.06
C GLY A 82 1.74 28.25 2.35
N LEU A 83 2.43 27.19 2.78
CA LEU A 83 3.71 26.77 2.20
C LEU A 83 3.48 26.15 0.82
N ASP A 84 4.20 26.64 -0.19
CA ASP A 84 4.41 25.92 -1.45
C ASP A 84 5.33 24.73 -1.19
N VAL A 85 4.73 23.59 -0.82
CA VAL A 85 5.44 22.35 -0.46
C VAL A 85 6.37 21.90 -1.58
N ALA A 86 5.87 21.82 -2.82
CA ALA A 86 6.66 21.35 -3.95
C ALA A 86 7.84 22.30 -4.24
N GLY A 87 7.62 23.62 -4.20
CA GLY A 87 8.67 24.62 -4.35
C GLY A 87 9.71 24.58 -3.23
N ALA A 88 9.26 24.46 -1.99
CA ALA A 88 10.14 24.36 -0.82
C ALA A 88 11.02 23.11 -0.86
N VAL A 89 10.44 21.96 -1.19
CA VAL A 89 11.18 20.69 -1.35
C VAL A 89 12.21 20.80 -2.46
N ARG A 90 11.85 21.34 -3.64
CA ARG A 90 12.81 21.55 -4.74
C ARG A 90 13.97 22.45 -4.31
N ARG A 91 13.70 23.57 -3.64
CA ARG A 91 14.73 24.50 -3.17
C ARG A 91 15.63 23.88 -2.12
N LEU A 92 15.06 23.18 -1.14
CA LEU A 92 15.77 22.52 -0.06
C LEU A 92 16.71 21.45 -0.61
N ARG A 93 16.23 20.58 -1.50
CA ARG A 93 17.06 19.52 -2.11
C ARG A 93 18.23 20.06 -2.92
N GLY A 94 18.09 21.22 -3.56
CA GLY A 94 19.20 21.90 -4.24
C GLY A 94 20.31 22.43 -3.32
N GLN A 95 20.08 22.44 -2.00
CA GLN A 95 21.01 22.95 -1.00
C GLN A 95 21.48 21.88 -0.01
N LEU A 96 20.81 20.73 0.03
CA LEU A 96 21.13 19.67 0.98
C LEU A 96 22.52 19.08 0.70
N PRO A 97 23.31 18.80 1.75
CA PRO A 97 24.53 18.02 1.62
C PRO A 97 24.25 16.66 0.97
N ALA A 98 25.27 16.09 0.32
CA ALA A 98 25.18 14.74 -0.21
C ALA A 98 24.79 13.75 0.91
N GLY A 99 23.74 12.96 0.67
CA GLY A 99 23.22 11.97 1.62
C GLY A 99 22.09 12.46 2.52
N SER A 100 21.81 13.77 2.60
CA SER A 100 20.61 14.27 3.29
C SER A 100 19.41 14.28 2.34
N VAL A 101 18.23 13.90 2.84
CA VAL A 101 17.00 13.87 2.03
C VAL A 101 15.86 14.71 2.63
N ALA A 102 15.07 15.30 1.74
CA ALA A 102 13.83 16.02 2.06
C ALA A 102 12.76 15.78 0.98
N GLY A 103 11.50 15.78 1.40
CA GLY A 103 10.35 15.48 0.56
C GLY A 103 9.08 16.11 1.09
N ALA A 104 8.01 16.06 0.29
CA ALA A 104 6.67 16.29 0.79
C ALA A 104 6.28 15.15 1.75
N ASN A 105 5.34 15.40 2.67
CA ASN A 105 4.66 14.31 3.36
C ASN A 105 3.61 13.72 2.40
N HIS A 106 3.97 12.72 1.61
CA HIS A 106 3.06 12.19 0.59
C HIS A 106 1.85 11.49 1.20
N VAL A 107 0.83 11.27 0.37
CA VAL A 107 -0.38 10.54 0.77
C VAL A 107 -0.51 9.32 -0.12
N PHE A 108 -0.59 8.15 0.50
CA PHE A 108 -0.73 6.86 -0.18
C PHE A 108 -2.15 6.33 -0.03
N MET A 109 -2.51 5.42 -0.94
CA MET A 109 -3.85 4.84 -0.98
C MET A 109 -3.81 3.33 -1.23
N SER A 110 -4.81 2.56 -0.77
CA SER A 110 -5.01 1.13 -1.14
C SER A 110 -5.28 0.93 -2.64
N THR A 111 -5.82 1.96 -3.29
CA THR A 111 -6.15 2.13 -4.73
C THR A 111 -7.08 1.08 -5.34
N PRO A 112 -8.27 1.49 -5.84
CA PRO A 112 -8.89 0.78 -6.97
C PRO A 112 -9.00 1.56 -8.30
N HIS A 113 -9.19 2.90 -8.39
CA HIS A 113 -8.88 3.68 -9.62
C HIS A 113 -9.17 5.18 -9.65
N GLU A 114 -8.28 6.01 -10.24
CA GLU A 114 -8.50 7.42 -10.65
C GLU A 114 -8.90 7.65 -12.12
N HIS A 115 -8.93 6.61 -12.96
CA HIS A 115 -9.29 6.74 -14.38
C HIS A 115 -10.34 5.69 -14.72
N GLY A 116 -11.51 6.12 -15.19
CA GLY A 116 -12.64 5.24 -15.51
C GLY A 116 -12.29 4.19 -16.58
N GLY A 117 -12.27 2.93 -16.17
CA GLY A 117 -12.06 1.72 -16.97
C GLY A 117 -12.55 0.48 -16.17
N PRO A 118 -12.72 -0.71 -16.78
CA PRO A 118 -13.59 -1.77 -16.25
C PRO A 118 -13.02 -2.58 -15.06
N PHE A 119 -12.74 -1.97 -13.89
CA PHE A 119 -12.21 -2.66 -12.68
C PHE A 119 -12.71 -1.98 -11.39
N GLY A 120 -14.01 -2.15 -11.10
CA GLY A 120 -14.78 -1.34 -10.14
C GLY A 120 -15.01 -1.94 -8.75
N PRO A 121 -16.10 -1.57 -8.07
CA PRO A 121 -16.36 -1.98 -6.68
C PRO A 121 -16.54 -3.50 -6.55
N PRO A 122 -16.35 -4.07 -5.35
CA PRO A 122 -16.54 -5.49 -5.12
C PRO A 122 -17.93 -5.98 -5.54
N VAL A 123 -17.96 -7.17 -6.15
CA VAL A 123 -19.17 -7.83 -6.63
C VAL A 123 -19.47 -9.03 -5.75
N ALA A 124 -20.65 -9.10 -5.15
CA ALA A 124 -21.02 -10.23 -4.30
C ALA A 124 -21.03 -11.55 -5.08
N VAL A 125 -20.49 -12.60 -4.46
CA VAL A 125 -20.46 -13.96 -5.00
C VAL A 125 -20.86 -14.96 -3.91
N ASP A 126 -21.25 -16.16 -4.29
CA ASP A 126 -21.47 -17.24 -3.33
C ASP A 126 -20.14 -17.69 -2.70
N ALA A 127 -20.19 -18.18 -1.46
CA ALA A 127 -19.02 -18.73 -0.80
C ALA A 127 -18.52 -19.98 -1.55
N PRO A 128 -17.21 -20.07 -1.88
CA PRO A 128 -16.68 -21.23 -2.59
C PRO A 128 -16.74 -22.50 -1.73
N PRO A 129 -16.74 -23.71 -2.34
CA PRO A 129 -16.86 -24.98 -1.61
C PRO A 129 -15.67 -25.30 -0.69
N ALA A 130 -14.51 -24.67 -0.91
CA ALA A 130 -13.31 -24.87 -0.10
C ALA A 130 -13.42 -24.08 1.22
N LYS A 131 -13.25 -24.78 2.35
CA LYS A 131 -13.34 -24.19 3.68
C LYS A 131 -12.02 -23.50 4.04
N LEU A 132 -12.10 -22.21 4.36
CA LEU A 132 -11.08 -21.53 5.14
C LEU A 132 -10.83 -22.32 6.42
N VAL A 133 -9.59 -22.75 6.62
CA VAL A 133 -9.18 -23.41 7.86
C VAL A 133 -8.40 -22.43 8.73
N PRO A 134 -8.60 -22.44 10.05
CA PRO A 134 -7.77 -21.67 10.97
C PRO A 134 -6.28 -21.89 10.69
N SER A 135 -5.53 -20.80 10.59
CA SER A 135 -4.09 -20.77 10.30
C SER A 135 -3.36 -19.93 11.34
N PRO A 136 -2.22 -20.36 11.88
CA PRO A 136 -1.37 -21.39 11.32
C PRO A 136 -1.69 -22.80 11.82
N GLN A 137 -1.46 -23.79 10.96
CA GLN A 137 -1.47 -25.22 11.34
C GLN A 137 -0.07 -25.76 11.67
N THR A 138 0.95 -24.90 11.62
CA THR A 138 2.34 -25.25 11.89
C THR A 138 2.77 -24.76 13.28
N THR A 139 3.80 -25.39 13.84
CA THR A 139 4.37 -24.99 15.14
C THR A 139 5.35 -23.81 15.05
N ALA A 140 5.77 -23.44 13.84
CA ALA A 140 6.67 -22.33 13.56
C ALA A 140 6.12 -21.56 12.34
N PRO A 141 5.08 -20.74 12.53
CA PRO A 141 4.45 -20.01 11.44
C PRO A 141 5.29 -18.84 10.96
N VAL A 142 5.15 -18.51 9.68
CA VAL A 142 5.72 -17.27 9.11
C VAL A 142 4.83 -16.10 9.53
N ARG A 143 5.45 -15.07 10.11
CA ARG A 143 4.72 -13.91 10.64
C ARG A 143 4.48 -12.90 9.52
N VAL A 144 3.21 -12.77 9.13
CA VAL A 144 2.77 -11.89 8.05
C VAL A 144 2.05 -10.70 8.66
N VAL A 145 2.52 -9.48 8.38
CA VAL A 145 1.79 -8.26 8.70
C VAL A 145 1.11 -7.73 7.44
N VAL A 146 -0.18 -7.43 7.54
CA VAL A 146 -0.95 -6.70 6.52
C VAL A 146 -1.26 -5.31 7.08
N MET A 147 -0.67 -4.28 6.47
CA MET A 147 -0.95 -2.88 6.78
C MET A 147 -1.95 -2.32 5.78
N ASP A 148 -3.18 -2.07 6.23
CA ASP A 148 -4.31 -1.78 5.35
C ASP A 148 -5.46 -1.06 6.09
N THR A 149 -6.73 -1.22 5.71
CA THR A 149 -7.91 -0.56 6.31
C THR A 149 -8.31 -1.09 7.69
N GLY A 150 -7.64 -2.13 8.18
CA GLY A 150 -8.08 -2.87 9.37
C GLY A 150 -9.09 -3.96 9.03
N ILE A 151 -9.17 -4.98 9.88
CA ILE A 151 -10.02 -6.14 9.63
C ILE A 151 -11.47 -5.81 9.98
N TRP A 152 -12.43 -6.23 9.15
CA TRP A 152 -13.83 -5.97 9.43
C TRP A 152 -14.23 -6.54 10.80
N LEU A 153 -14.93 -5.74 11.63
CA LEU A 153 -15.26 -6.14 13.02
C LEU A 153 -16.01 -7.47 13.08
N ASP A 154 -16.96 -7.67 12.17
CA ASP A 154 -17.74 -8.90 12.05
C ASP A 154 -17.25 -9.71 10.84
N SER A 155 -15.96 -10.02 10.83
CA SER A 155 -15.28 -10.67 9.71
C SER A 155 -15.87 -12.07 9.41
N PRO A 156 -16.12 -12.41 8.13
CA PRO A 156 -16.43 -13.78 7.74
C PRO A 156 -15.22 -14.73 7.82
N LEU A 157 -14.01 -14.23 8.11
CA LEU A 157 -12.84 -15.09 8.31
C LEU A 157 -12.91 -15.81 9.66
N PRO A 158 -12.53 -17.10 9.74
CA PRO A 158 -12.40 -17.78 11.01
C PRO A 158 -11.44 -17.04 11.95
N ALA A 159 -11.81 -16.90 13.23
CA ALA A 159 -11.04 -16.16 14.25
C ALA A 159 -9.60 -16.66 14.47
N GLY A 160 -9.24 -17.83 13.93
CA GLY A 160 -7.87 -18.33 13.94
C GLY A 160 -7.01 -17.80 12.81
N CYS A 161 -7.55 -17.33 11.69
CA CYS A 161 -6.79 -16.96 10.49
C CYS A 161 -6.02 -15.64 10.61
N TYR A 162 -6.33 -14.81 11.60
CA TYR A 162 -5.69 -13.52 11.79
C TYR A 162 -5.65 -13.11 13.26
N THR A 163 -4.85 -12.09 13.56
CA THR A 163 -4.83 -11.38 14.84
C THR A 163 -4.96 -9.88 14.58
N ALA A 164 -5.76 -9.21 15.40
CA ALA A 164 -5.95 -7.76 15.38
C ALA A 164 -6.29 -7.28 16.79
N THR A 165 -5.72 -6.16 17.20
CA THR A 165 -6.16 -5.45 18.41
C THR A 165 -7.44 -4.67 18.13
N PRO A 166 -8.19 -4.21 19.15
CA PRO A 166 -9.47 -3.51 18.94
C PRO A 166 -9.38 -2.32 17.97
N GLU A 167 -8.31 -1.52 18.05
CA GLU A 167 -8.06 -0.38 17.17
C GLU A 167 -7.73 -0.75 15.71
N ASN A 168 -7.38 -2.02 15.47
CA ASN A 168 -7.10 -2.56 14.13
C ASN A 168 -8.35 -3.16 13.46
N HIS A 169 -9.52 -3.02 14.08
CA HIS A 169 -10.79 -3.39 13.47
C HIS A 169 -11.41 -2.21 12.73
N GLU A 170 -11.91 -2.48 11.53
CA GLU A 170 -12.72 -1.57 10.73
C GLU A 170 -14.19 -1.67 11.14
N THR A 171 -14.83 -0.52 11.34
CA THR A 171 -16.20 -0.40 11.83
C THR A 171 -17.05 0.60 11.04
N VAL A 172 -16.43 1.37 10.16
CA VAL A 172 -17.07 2.43 9.37
C VAL A 172 -17.46 1.85 8.02
N LEU A 173 -18.74 1.92 7.68
CA LEU A 173 -19.28 1.49 6.38
C LEU A 173 -19.43 2.67 5.41
N ASP A 174 -19.85 3.81 5.93
CA ASP A 174 -20.28 5.00 5.19
C ASP A 174 -19.87 6.21 6.05
N GLY A 175 -18.64 6.69 5.83
CA GLY A 175 -18.02 7.72 6.66
C GLY A 175 -18.49 9.13 6.36
N ASP A 176 -19.05 9.36 5.17
CA ASP A 176 -19.59 10.65 4.74
C ASP A 176 -21.12 10.73 4.75
N ALA A 177 -21.78 9.62 5.07
CA ALA A 177 -23.23 9.47 5.20
C ALA A 177 -23.99 9.72 3.87
N ASP A 178 -23.38 9.35 2.74
CA ASP A 178 -24.01 9.45 1.41
C ASP A 178 -24.97 8.28 1.09
N GLY A 179 -25.03 7.27 1.97
CA GLY A 179 -25.87 6.08 1.85
C GLY A 179 -25.24 4.96 1.03
N MET A 180 -23.98 5.09 0.65
CA MET A 180 -23.18 4.09 -0.07
C MET A 180 -22.05 3.57 0.82
N LEU A 181 -21.50 2.41 0.46
CA LEU A 181 -20.30 1.92 1.14
C LEU A 181 -19.09 2.75 0.69
N ASP A 182 -18.26 3.18 1.65
CA ASP A 182 -16.96 3.82 1.40
C ASP A 182 -16.09 2.90 0.53
N SER A 183 -15.11 3.51 -0.14
CA SER A 183 -14.44 2.89 -1.28
C SER A 183 -13.62 1.65 -0.95
N ASP A 184 -13.07 1.60 0.25
CA ASP A 184 -12.09 0.60 0.67
C ASP A 184 -12.55 -0.23 1.86
N VAL A 185 -13.84 -0.12 2.25
CA VAL A 185 -14.45 -0.99 3.26
C VAL A 185 -14.15 -2.44 2.92
N GLY A 186 -13.67 -3.21 3.89
CA GLY A 186 -13.39 -4.64 3.75
C GLY A 186 -12.13 -4.99 2.94
N HIS A 187 -11.31 -4.02 2.53
CA HIS A 187 -10.10 -4.26 1.74
C HIS A 187 -9.10 -5.16 2.48
N ALA A 188 -8.79 -4.88 3.76
CA ALA A 188 -7.92 -5.75 4.55
C ALA A 188 -8.51 -7.16 4.76
N ASN A 189 -9.84 -7.26 4.88
CA ASN A 189 -10.54 -8.54 5.01
C ASN A 189 -10.40 -9.39 3.75
N PHE A 190 -10.49 -8.74 2.59
CA PHE A 190 -10.26 -9.36 1.30
C PHE A 190 -8.85 -9.92 1.17
N ILE A 191 -7.85 -9.10 1.53
CA ILE A 191 -6.43 -9.48 1.51
C ILE A 191 -6.15 -10.65 2.47
N ALA A 192 -6.62 -10.56 3.72
CA ALA A 192 -6.44 -11.60 4.72
C ALA A 192 -7.05 -12.94 4.26
N GLY A 193 -8.21 -12.89 3.61
CA GLY A 193 -8.83 -14.06 3.01
C GLY A 193 -8.03 -14.68 1.87
N ILE A 194 -7.34 -13.88 1.06
CA ILE A 194 -6.46 -14.40 -0.01
C ILE A 194 -5.27 -15.14 0.61
N VAL A 195 -4.66 -14.58 1.65
CA VAL A 195 -3.56 -15.26 2.37
C VAL A 195 -4.06 -16.56 2.99
N ALA A 196 -5.18 -16.55 3.70
CA ALA A 196 -5.75 -17.73 4.36
C ALA A 196 -6.21 -18.84 3.38
N GLN A 197 -6.61 -18.48 2.16
CA GLN A 197 -6.90 -19.44 1.08
C GLN A 197 -5.63 -20.02 0.46
N GLY A 198 -4.56 -19.22 0.39
CA GLY A 198 -3.32 -19.59 -0.28
C GLY A 198 -2.37 -20.42 0.59
N THR A 199 -2.41 -20.27 1.91
CA THR A 199 -1.49 -20.96 2.82
C THR A 199 -2.09 -21.18 4.21
N THR A 200 -1.66 -22.27 4.86
CA THR A 200 -1.92 -22.52 6.29
C THR A 200 -0.68 -22.31 7.18
N GLY A 201 0.41 -21.81 6.60
CA GLY A 201 1.69 -21.59 7.28
C GLY A 201 1.86 -20.17 7.84
N ALA A 202 0.92 -19.28 7.57
CA ALA A 202 0.99 -17.88 7.97
C ALA A 202 0.33 -17.64 9.34
N GLN A 203 0.99 -16.85 10.17
CA GLN A 203 0.35 -16.11 11.26
C GLN A 203 0.12 -14.69 10.76
N VAL A 204 -1.13 -14.37 10.40
CA VAL A 204 -1.47 -13.04 9.88
C VAL A 204 -1.80 -12.08 11.02
N ARG A 205 -1.18 -10.91 11.02
CA ARG A 205 -1.49 -9.78 11.89
C ARG A 205 -1.97 -8.61 11.04
N ILE A 206 -3.13 -8.07 11.38
CA ILE A 206 -3.69 -6.89 10.69
C ILE A 206 -3.32 -5.64 11.46
N VAL A 207 -2.82 -4.64 10.75
CA VAL A 207 -2.52 -3.30 11.25
C VAL A 207 -3.30 -2.29 10.41
N LYS A 208 -4.21 -1.56 11.04
CA LYS A 208 -4.98 -0.48 10.41
C LYS A 208 -4.07 0.73 10.27
N ILE A 209 -3.80 1.11 9.04
CA ILE A 209 -3.09 2.34 8.68
C ILE A 209 -3.90 3.22 7.72
N LEU A 210 -4.82 2.62 6.98
CA LEU A 210 -5.73 3.30 6.07
C LEU A 210 -7.06 3.63 6.78
N ASP A 211 -7.61 4.80 6.49
CA ASP A 211 -9.01 5.11 6.82
C ASP A 211 -9.99 4.39 5.90
N SER A 212 -11.30 4.61 6.05
CA SER A 212 -12.34 3.93 5.25
C SER A 212 -12.34 4.33 3.76
N PHE A 213 -11.68 5.45 3.42
CA PHE A 213 -11.44 5.88 2.04
C PHE A 213 -10.09 5.37 1.50
N GLY A 214 -9.41 4.51 2.27
CA GLY A 214 -8.18 3.87 1.84
C GLY A 214 -6.97 4.79 1.90
N VAL A 215 -6.96 5.86 2.72
CA VAL A 215 -5.91 6.88 2.73
C VAL A 215 -4.99 6.80 3.95
N CYS A 216 -3.68 7.00 3.77
CA CYS A 216 -2.74 7.30 4.85
C CYS A 216 -1.66 8.30 4.44
N THR A 217 -1.00 8.93 5.43
CA THR A 217 0.17 9.77 5.17
C THR A 217 1.45 8.95 5.18
N GLU A 218 2.45 9.41 4.43
CA GLU A 218 3.79 8.82 4.37
C GLU A 218 4.43 8.75 5.77
N ALA A 219 4.27 9.81 6.56
CA ALA A 219 4.78 9.88 7.92
C ALA A 219 4.12 8.83 8.85
N ASP A 220 2.80 8.66 8.79
CA ASP A 220 2.09 7.68 9.64
C ASP A 220 2.46 6.24 9.24
N LEU A 221 2.53 5.96 7.93
CA LEU A 221 2.98 4.66 7.44
C LEU A 221 4.42 4.34 7.88
N ALA A 222 5.33 5.31 7.77
CA ALA A 222 6.71 5.16 8.21
C ALA A 222 6.83 4.90 9.72
N ALA A 223 6.06 5.62 10.53
CA ALA A 223 6.00 5.43 11.98
C ALA A 223 5.46 4.03 12.33
N ALA A 224 4.39 3.59 11.67
CA ALA A 224 3.80 2.27 11.88
C ALA A 224 4.78 1.14 11.51
N ILE A 225 5.52 1.26 10.40
CA ILE A 225 6.56 0.29 9.98
C ILE A 225 7.69 0.22 10.99
N THR A 226 8.12 1.37 11.53
CA THR A 226 9.20 1.44 12.52
C THR A 226 8.79 0.78 13.84
N GLY A 227 7.50 0.82 14.19
CA GLY A 227 6.93 0.14 15.35
C GLY A 227 6.75 -1.37 15.19
N LEU A 228 6.96 -1.94 13.99
CA LEU A 228 6.79 -3.37 13.78
C LEU A 228 7.90 -4.17 14.45
N THR A 229 7.49 -5.06 15.36
CA THR A 229 8.30 -6.17 15.84
C THR A 229 7.79 -7.46 15.22
N ASP A 230 8.64 -8.50 15.23
CA ASP A 230 8.21 -9.86 14.93
C ASP A 230 7.47 -10.06 13.60
N THR A 231 8.01 -9.45 12.54
CA THR A 231 7.45 -9.56 11.18
C THR A 231 8.49 -10.18 10.26
N ASP A 232 8.07 -11.16 9.46
CA ASP A 232 8.87 -11.85 8.45
C ASP A 232 8.49 -11.35 7.05
N VAL A 233 7.19 -11.22 6.78
CA VAL A 233 6.67 -10.70 5.52
C VAL A 233 5.73 -9.53 5.79
N LEU A 234 6.00 -8.37 5.17
CA LEU A 234 5.14 -7.20 5.22
C LEU A 234 4.39 -7.04 3.89
N ASN A 235 3.06 -7.12 3.94
CA ASN A 235 2.18 -6.86 2.79
C ASN A 235 1.76 -5.39 2.78
N LEU A 236 2.15 -4.67 1.72
CA LEU A 236 1.75 -3.30 1.44
C LEU A 236 0.90 -3.26 0.17
N SER A 237 -0.40 -3.53 0.32
CA SER A 237 -1.39 -3.43 -0.76
C SER A 237 -1.88 -1.98 -0.91
N LEU A 238 -0.94 -1.05 -0.98
CA LEU A 238 -1.16 0.40 -1.06
C LEU A 238 0.01 1.06 -1.79
N GLY A 239 -0.18 2.32 -2.21
CA GLY A 239 0.91 3.13 -2.71
C GLY A 239 0.47 4.43 -3.36
N GLY A 240 1.39 5.05 -4.08
CA GLY A 240 1.13 6.29 -4.80
C GLY A 240 2.35 6.83 -5.57
N TYR A 241 2.09 7.83 -6.41
CA TYR A 241 3.11 8.62 -7.08
C TYR A 241 3.59 9.76 -6.18
N THR A 242 4.85 10.14 -6.35
CA THR A 242 5.49 11.20 -5.56
C THR A 242 5.83 12.42 -6.40
N VAL A 243 6.09 13.54 -5.73
CA VAL A 243 6.49 14.79 -6.38
C VAL A 243 7.87 14.59 -7.03
N GLY A 244 7.94 14.76 -8.34
CA GLY A 244 9.19 14.62 -9.11
C GLY A 244 9.70 13.18 -9.25
N ASP A 245 8.85 12.18 -8.99
CA ASP A 245 9.20 10.74 -9.10
C ASP A 245 10.33 10.31 -8.16
N LEU A 246 10.54 11.08 -7.09
CA LEU A 246 11.60 10.83 -6.12
C LEU A 246 11.11 9.87 -5.02
N PRO A 247 11.99 9.05 -4.44
CA PRO A 247 11.61 8.17 -3.34
C PRO A 247 11.00 8.97 -2.16
N PRO A 248 9.91 8.47 -1.55
CA PRO A 248 9.32 9.05 -0.35
C PRO A 248 10.30 8.91 0.83
N VAL A 249 10.65 10.03 1.45
CA VAL A 249 11.77 10.14 2.38
C VAL A 249 11.55 9.36 3.68
N ALA A 250 10.39 9.50 4.30
CA ALA A 250 10.06 8.82 5.55
C ALA A 250 9.88 7.33 5.32
N LEU A 251 9.17 6.95 4.26
CA LEU A 251 8.94 5.56 3.93
C LEU A 251 10.24 4.84 3.56
N SER A 252 11.12 5.50 2.79
CA SER A 252 12.46 4.96 2.48
C SER A 252 13.27 4.72 3.75
N ALA A 253 13.29 5.66 4.70
CA ALA A 253 14.03 5.51 5.95
C ALA A 253 13.46 4.38 6.83
N ALA A 254 12.13 4.29 6.93
CA ALA A 254 11.46 3.25 7.71
C ALA A 254 11.69 1.85 7.11
N LEU A 255 11.57 1.70 5.79
CA LEU A 255 11.85 0.42 5.11
C LEU A 255 13.32 0.02 5.22
N GLN A 256 14.24 0.98 5.07
CA GLN A 256 15.66 0.72 5.30
C GLN A 256 15.89 0.20 6.72
N ALA A 257 15.38 0.88 7.75
CA ALA A 257 15.54 0.44 9.14
C ALA A 257 14.90 -0.93 9.40
N PHE A 258 13.69 -1.16 8.86
CA PHE A 258 12.95 -2.41 9.00
C PHE A 258 13.67 -3.61 8.36
N LEU A 259 14.31 -3.40 7.20
CA LEU A 259 14.91 -4.44 6.37
C LEU A 259 16.42 -4.64 6.60
N SER A 260 17.15 -3.67 7.15
CA SER A 260 18.63 -3.70 7.22
C SER A 260 19.23 -4.60 8.32
N GLY A 261 18.48 -5.58 8.85
CA GLY A 261 18.96 -6.38 9.99
C GLY A 261 18.23 -7.70 10.23
N GLY A 262 17.42 -8.18 9.30
CA GLY A 262 16.68 -9.43 9.48
C GLY A 262 16.31 -10.12 8.17
N ASP A 263 16.02 -11.41 8.25
CA ASP A 263 15.44 -12.19 7.14
C ASP A 263 13.98 -11.80 6.95
N ARG A 264 13.76 -10.68 6.26
CA ARG A 264 12.45 -10.06 6.08
C ARG A 264 12.24 -9.65 4.63
N VAL A 265 11.01 -9.65 4.18
CA VAL A 265 10.65 -9.12 2.86
C VAL A 265 9.42 -8.25 2.91
N VAL A 266 9.34 -7.31 1.98
CA VAL A 266 8.17 -6.46 1.74
C VAL A 266 7.59 -6.86 0.38
N VAL A 267 6.29 -7.10 0.33
CA VAL A 267 5.57 -7.37 -0.91
C VAL A 267 4.60 -6.22 -1.13
N ALA A 268 4.78 -5.48 -2.21
CA ALA A 268 4.08 -4.24 -2.49
C ALA A 268 3.27 -4.33 -3.78
N ALA A 269 2.07 -3.76 -3.77
CA ALA A 269 1.23 -3.61 -4.96
C ALA A 269 1.87 -2.64 -5.97
N ALA A 270 1.90 -3.02 -7.26
CA ALA A 270 2.44 -2.16 -8.32
C ALA A 270 1.58 -0.92 -8.59
N GLY A 271 0.32 -0.92 -8.14
CA GLY A 271 -0.66 0.12 -8.41
C GLY A 271 -1.46 -0.20 -9.68
N ASN A 272 -2.59 0.48 -9.83
CA ASN A 272 -3.58 0.11 -10.83
C ASN A 272 -3.64 1.09 -12.01
N ASN A 273 -2.84 2.14 -12.10
CA ASN A 273 -3.09 3.25 -13.05
C ASN A 273 -2.82 2.95 -14.55
N GLY A 274 -2.45 1.72 -14.91
CA GLY A 274 -2.00 1.36 -16.26
C GLY A 274 -0.76 2.16 -16.68
N ASP A 275 0.07 2.58 -15.71
CA ASP A 275 1.29 3.35 -15.94
C ASP A 275 2.50 2.42 -16.01
N GLY A 276 3.36 2.62 -17.01
CA GLY A 276 4.63 1.90 -17.16
C GLY A 276 5.87 2.80 -17.04
N ASP A 277 5.68 4.11 -16.93
CA ASP A 277 6.70 5.13 -17.12
C ASP A 277 7.13 5.77 -15.79
N ARG A 278 6.25 5.81 -14.80
CA ARG A 278 6.51 6.44 -13.49
C ARG A 278 6.73 5.41 -12.38
N PRO A 279 7.63 5.68 -11.42
CA PRO A 279 7.78 4.85 -10.23
C PRO A 279 6.55 4.99 -9.32
N PHE A 280 5.98 3.85 -8.93
CA PHE A 280 4.90 3.77 -7.96
C PHE A 280 5.43 3.24 -6.63
N TRP A 281 5.31 4.03 -5.55
CA TRP A 281 5.92 3.68 -4.26
C TRP A 281 4.90 3.01 -3.34
N PRO A 282 5.29 2.00 -2.53
CA PRO A 282 6.64 1.51 -2.31
C PRO A 282 7.17 0.50 -3.34
N ALA A 283 6.36 0.01 -4.28
CA ALA A 283 6.78 -1.01 -5.24
C ALA A 283 8.07 -0.66 -6.00
N ALA A 284 8.25 0.60 -6.39
CA ALA A 284 9.42 1.08 -7.11
C ALA A 284 10.75 0.97 -6.34
N PHE A 285 10.73 0.75 -5.02
CA PHE A 285 11.95 0.53 -4.24
C PHE A 285 12.73 -0.70 -4.67
N THR A 286 12.12 -1.67 -5.35
CA THR A 286 12.82 -2.83 -5.91
C THR A 286 13.94 -2.49 -6.89
N ALA A 287 13.86 -1.33 -7.56
CA ALA A 287 14.86 -0.83 -8.50
C ALA A 287 15.88 0.12 -7.85
N ASP A 288 15.77 0.37 -6.54
CA ASP A 288 16.78 1.13 -5.80
C ASP A 288 18.09 0.33 -5.70
N THR A 289 19.20 1.06 -5.68
CA THR A 289 20.55 0.51 -5.57
C THR A 289 20.95 0.16 -4.14
N ALA A 290 20.19 0.61 -3.14
CA ALA A 290 20.46 0.30 -1.74
C ALA A 290 20.29 -1.20 -1.46
N GLY A 291 21.17 -1.78 -0.64
CA GLY A 291 21.16 -3.24 -0.41
C GLY A 291 19.85 -3.80 0.15
N TRP A 292 19.09 -3.01 0.90
CA TRP A 292 17.80 -3.41 1.45
C TRP A 292 16.70 -3.53 0.38
N ALA A 293 16.84 -2.85 -0.76
CA ALA A 293 15.87 -2.82 -1.86
C ALA A 293 15.59 -4.22 -2.44
N ALA A 294 16.60 -5.10 -2.42
CA ALA A 294 16.48 -6.48 -2.90
C ALA A 294 15.47 -7.32 -2.09
N GLN A 295 15.07 -6.85 -0.91
CA GLN A 295 14.06 -7.48 -0.06
C GLN A 295 12.63 -6.95 -0.33
N VAL A 296 12.46 -6.02 -1.27
CA VAL A 296 11.15 -5.54 -1.72
C VAL A 296 10.77 -6.28 -3.00
N LEU A 297 9.51 -6.72 -3.10
CA LEU A 297 8.92 -7.33 -4.29
C LEU A 297 7.74 -6.49 -4.75
N ALA A 298 7.80 -5.99 -5.98
CA ALA A 298 6.69 -5.31 -6.64
C ALA A 298 5.84 -6.31 -7.42
N VAL A 299 4.53 -6.30 -7.17
CA VAL A 299 3.58 -7.27 -7.73
C VAL A 299 2.59 -6.58 -8.67
N ALA A 300 2.71 -6.90 -9.95
CA ALA A 300 1.72 -6.57 -10.98
C ALA A 300 0.58 -7.60 -10.99
N ALA A 301 -0.53 -7.27 -11.67
CA ALA A 301 -1.70 -8.13 -11.80
C ALA A 301 -1.89 -8.65 -13.22
N HIS A 302 -2.31 -9.91 -13.34
CA HIS A 302 -2.78 -10.51 -14.58
C HIS A 302 -4.14 -11.19 -14.42
N ASP A 303 -4.79 -11.48 -15.55
CA ASP A 303 -6.05 -12.21 -15.63
C ASP A 303 -5.88 -13.72 -15.90
N GLY A 304 -4.62 -14.17 -15.98
CA GLY A 304 -4.24 -15.55 -16.30
C GLY A 304 -3.81 -15.73 -17.76
N THR A 305 -4.06 -14.72 -18.60
CA THR A 305 -3.69 -14.73 -20.02
C THR A 305 -2.76 -13.57 -20.38
N ALA A 306 -2.93 -12.41 -19.76
CA ALA A 306 -2.12 -11.22 -19.98
C ALA A 306 -2.03 -10.37 -18.72
N ILE A 307 -1.04 -9.47 -18.68
CA ILE A 307 -1.03 -8.39 -17.69
C ILE A 307 -2.28 -7.55 -17.89
N CYS A 308 -2.97 -7.26 -16.79
CA CYS A 308 -4.16 -6.44 -16.81
C CYS A 308 -3.83 -5.02 -17.31
N GLU A 309 -4.69 -4.43 -18.14
CA GLU A 309 -4.46 -3.09 -18.73
C GLU A 309 -4.30 -1.97 -17.68
N TRP A 310 -4.93 -2.17 -16.52
CA TRP A 310 -4.80 -1.31 -15.35
C TRP A 310 -3.59 -1.67 -14.51
N SER A 311 -3.06 -2.89 -14.52
CA SER A 311 -1.85 -3.12 -13.71
C SER A 311 -0.74 -2.16 -14.14
N ASN A 312 -0.21 -1.39 -13.19
CA ASN A 312 1.02 -0.67 -13.45
C ASN A 312 2.11 -1.68 -13.79
N THR A 313 3.04 -1.23 -14.61
CA THR A 313 4.17 -1.98 -15.09
C THR A 313 5.44 -1.13 -14.94
N GLY A 314 6.59 -1.68 -15.30
CA GLY A 314 7.85 -0.94 -15.28
C GLY A 314 9.03 -1.82 -14.89
N PRO A 315 10.27 -1.29 -15.03
CA PRO A 315 11.48 -2.05 -14.74
C PRO A 315 11.62 -2.48 -13.27
N TRP A 316 10.83 -1.87 -12.37
CA TRP A 316 10.78 -2.19 -10.96
C TRP A 316 9.81 -3.34 -10.63
N VAL A 317 8.96 -3.80 -11.56
CA VAL A 317 8.07 -4.95 -11.30
C VAL A 317 8.89 -6.23 -11.14
N SER A 318 8.71 -6.93 -10.01
CA SER A 318 9.44 -8.16 -9.71
C SER A 318 8.81 -9.39 -10.35
N LEU A 319 7.47 -9.44 -10.34
CA LEU A 319 6.64 -10.49 -10.91
C LEU A 319 5.18 -10.01 -10.99
N ALA A 320 4.37 -10.75 -11.74
CA ALA A 320 2.91 -10.62 -11.76
C ALA A 320 2.25 -11.83 -11.07
N ALA A 321 1.05 -11.62 -10.55
CA ALA A 321 0.21 -12.69 -9.99
C ALA A 321 -1.27 -12.45 -10.36
N PRO A 322 -2.18 -13.44 -10.17
CA PRO A 322 -3.58 -13.28 -10.54
C PRO A 322 -4.22 -12.15 -9.73
N GLY A 323 -4.74 -11.13 -10.41
CA GLY A 323 -5.31 -9.96 -9.76
C GLY A 323 -6.64 -9.50 -10.35
N ALA A 324 -7.10 -10.09 -11.45
CA ALA A 324 -8.45 -9.87 -11.99
C ALA A 324 -9.44 -10.89 -11.42
N ASP A 325 -10.63 -10.41 -11.07
CA ASP A 325 -11.78 -11.20 -10.61
C ASP A 325 -11.42 -12.22 -9.51
N VAL A 326 -10.53 -11.83 -8.61
CA VAL A 326 -10.11 -12.66 -7.48
C VAL A 326 -11.30 -12.81 -6.55
N VAL A 327 -11.53 -14.02 -6.03
CA VAL A 327 -12.59 -14.28 -5.04
C VAL A 327 -11.99 -14.40 -3.64
N SER A 328 -12.55 -13.67 -2.69
CA SER A 328 -12.13 -13.71 -1.28
C SER A 328 -13.25 -13.30 -0.33
N THR A 329 -13.00 -13.51 0.97
CA THR A 329 -13.84 -13.02 2.05
C THR A 329 -13.92 -11.51 2.04
N TYR A 330 -15.10 -10.95 2.22
CA TYR A 330 -15.33 -9.51 2.25
C TYR A 330 -15.91 -9.08 3.60
N ILE A 331 -17.15 -8.60 3.66
CA ILE A 331 -17.79 -8.21 4.92
C ILE A 331 -19.15 -8.90 5.05
N HIS A 332 -19.60 -9.13 6.27
CA HIS A 332 -21.00 -9.43 6.52
C HIS A 332 -21.84 -8.17 6.35
N HIS A 333 -22.52 -8.05 5.22
CA HIS A 333 -23.38 -6.91 4.87
C HIS A 333 -24.54 -7.37 3.99
N ALA A 334 -25.67 -6.64 3.98
CA ALA A 334 -26.87 -7.02 3.22
C ALA A 334 -26.59 -7.20 1.72
N SER A 335 -25.74 -6.36 1.13
CA SER A 335 -25.31 -6.46 -0.27
C SER A 335 -24.32 -7.60 -0.54
N PHE A 336 -23.78 -8.24 0.51
CA PHE A 336 -22.78 -9.30 0.48
C PHE A 336 -23.18 -10.43 1.42
N GLY A 337 -24.39 -10.98 1.25
CA GLY A 337 -25.01 -11.90 2.20
C GLY A 337 -24.20 -13.18 2.50
N SER A 338 -23.35 -13.61 1.57
CA SER A 338 -22.42 -14.72 1.77
C SER A 338 -21.19 -14.36 2.61
N GLY A 339 -20.86 -13.07 2.72
CA GLY A 339 -19.57 -12.58 3.22
C GLY A 339 -18.43 -12.70 2.20
N TRP A 340 -18.72 -12.89 0.91
CA TRP A 340 -17.72 -13.05 -0.16
C TRP A 340 -17.94 -12.09 -1.32
N ALA A 341 -16.84 -11.72 -1.97
CA ALA A 341 -16.88 -10.91 -3.18
C ALA A 341 -15.83 -11.36 -4.21
N ALA A 342 -16.07 -11.01 -5.47
CA ALA A 342 -15.06 -10.92 -6.51
C ALA A 342 -14.57 -9.47 -6.62
N TRP A 343 -13.25 -9.28 -6.69
CA TRP A 343 -12.65 -7.95 -6.78
C TRP A 343 -11.31 -8.00 -7.53
N SER A 344 -10.94 -6.89 -8.16
CA SER A 344 -9.77 -6.76 -9.03
C SER A 344 -8.82 -5.67 -8.52
N GLY A 345 -7.52 -5.94 -8.57
CA GLY A 345 -6.49 -4.98 -8.18
C GLY A 345 -5.12 -5.63 -7.93
N THR A 346 -4.03 -4.87 -8.09
CA THR A 346 -2.69 -5.33 -7.70
C THR A 346 -2.64 -5.63 -6.21
N SER A 347 -3.45 -4.93 -5.42
CA SER A 347 -3.69 -5.18 -4.00
C SER A 347 -4.12 -6.62 -3.68
N PHE A 348 -4.72 -7.33 -4.64
CA PHE A 348 -5.16 -8.73 -4.50
C PHE A 348 -4.21 -9.73 -5.17
N ALA A 349 -3.36 -9.27 -6.09
CA ALA A 349 -2.23 -10.04 -6.60
C ALA A 349 -1.12 -10.17 -5.52
N THR A 350 -0.83 -9.08 -4.80
CA THR A 350 0.17 -9.00 -3.72
C THR A 350 0.05 -10.13 -2.67
N PRO A 351 -1.12 -10.37 -2.03
CA PRO A 351 -1.26 -11.41 -1.02
C PRO A 351 -1.11 -12.85 -1.56
N LYS A 352 -1.28 -13.08 -2.87
CA LYS A 352 -0.98 -14.39 -3.48
C LYS A 352 0.52 -14.66 -3.50
N VAL A 353 1.32 -13.64 -3.79
CA VAL A 353 2.78 -13.73 -3.70
C VAL A 353 3.21 -13.93 -2.24
N VAL A 354 2.59 -13.23 -1.29
CA VAL A 354 2.82 -13.44 0.15
C VAL A 354 2.56 -14.90 0.54
N ALA A 355 1.41 -15.48 0.18
CA ALA A 355 1.10 -16.87 0.47
C ALA A 355 2.11 -17.84 -0.17
N ALA A 356 2.50 -17.61 -1.42
CA ALA A 356 3.50 -18.42 -2.12
C ALA A 356 4.91 -18.33 -1.50
N ILE A 357 5.26 -17.20 -0.89
CA ILE A 357 6.50 -17.04 -0.11
C ILE A 357 6.41 -17.89 1.15
N VAL A 358 5.32 -17.74 1.92
CA VAL A 358 5.09 -18.47 3.17
C VAL A 358 5.22 -19.98 2.97
N ASP A 359 4.58 -20.55 1.94
CA ASP A 359 4.62 -21.98 1.65
C ASP A 359 6.02 -22.51 1.29
N ARG A 360 6.92 -21.62 0.82
CA ARG A 360 8.28 -22.00 0.46
C ARG A 360 9.29 -21.84 1.58
N VAL A 361 8.98 -21.10 2.66
CA VAL A 361 9.95 -20.80 3.74
C VAL A 361 10.57 -22.07 4.32
N ALA A 362 9.75 -23.07 4.66
CA ALA A 362 10.24 -24.31 5.26
C ALA A 362 11.25 -25.06 4.36
N THR A 363 11.04 -25.03 3.04
CA THR A 363 11.93 -25.67 2.07
C THR A 363 13.14 -24.82 1.69
N ALA A 364 13.00 -23.49 1.69
CA ALA A 364 14.04 -22.55 1.29
C ALA A 364 14.99 -22.20 2.45
N GLY A 365 14.57 -22.43 3.70
CA GLY A 365 15.35 -22.19 4.91
C GLY A 365 15.35 -20.74 5.40
N SER A 366 14.81 -19.81 4.62
CA SER A 366 14.71 -18.38 4.95
C SER A 366 13.59 -17.72 4.13
N VAL A 367 13.06 -16.60 4.61
CA VAL A 367 12.05 -15.78 3.94
C VAL A 367 12.61 -15.16 2.66
N ALA A 368 13.81 -14.58 2.73
CA ALA A 368 14.49 -14.02 1.56
C ALA A 368 14.77 -15.10 0.49
N ALA A 369 15.22 -16.28 0.91
CA ALA A 369 15.43 -17.42 0.01
C ALA A 369 14.12 -17.91 -0.62
N ALA A 370 13.02 -17.95 0.15
CA ALA A 370 11.70 -18.30 -0.35
C ALA A 370 11.19 -17.28 -1.38
N ALA A 371 11.34 -15.97 -1.13
CA ALA A 371 10.98 -14.92 -2.06
C ALA A 371 11.77 -15.00 -3.37
N ALA A 372 13.08 -15.24 -3.29
CA ALA A 372 13.91 -15.48 -4.46
C ALA A 372 13.45 -16.72 -5.26
N ALA A 373 13.09 -17.81 -4.57
CA ALA A 373 12.59 -19.03 -5.21
C ALA A 373 11.22 -18.83 -5.87
N VAL A 374 10.30 -18.08 -5.26
CA VAL A 374 9.01 -17.69 -5.87
C VAL A 374 9.26 -16.90 -7.16
N ARG A 375 10.12 -15.87 -7.11
CA ARG A 375 10.44 -15.05 -8.28
C ARG A 375 11.09 -15.88 -9.40
N ALA A 376 12.04 -16.76 -9.05
CA ALA A 376 12.71 -17.63 -10.02
C ALA A 376 11.75 -18.64 -10.65
N GLY A 377 10.85 -19.25 -9.87
CA GLY A 377 9.83 -20.16 -10.38
C GLY A 377 8.89 -19.48 -11.39
N ALA A 378 8.49 -18.24 -11.09
CA ALA A 378 7.63 -17.43 -11.95
C ALA A 378 8.25 -17.08 -13.32
N GLN A 379 9.59 -17.13 -13.47
CA GLN A 379 10.26 -16.85 -14.74
C GLN A 379 9.96 -17.89 -15.84
N SER A 380 9.50 -19.08 -15.45
CA SER A 380 9.20 -20.16 -16.39
C SER A 380 7.95 -19.91 -17.25
N THR A 381 7.08 -18.99 -16.83
CA THR A 381 5.76 -18.76 -17.45
C THR A 381 5.42 -17.25 -17.50
N PRO A 382 6.24 -16.42 -18.18
CA PRO A 382 6.09 -14.98 -18.12
C PRO A 382 4.83 -14.48 -18.86
N LEU A 383 4.22 -13.42 -18.34
CA LEU A 383 3.11 -12.69 -18.98
C LEU A 383 3.54 -11.24 -19.19
N GLY A 384 3.35 -10.71 -20.41
CA GLY A 384 3.71 -9.32 -20.74
C GLY A 384 5.19 -8.97 -20.52
N GLY A 385 6.09 -9.96 -20.55
CA GLY A 385 7.52 -9.77 -20.29
C GLY A 385 7.92 -9.83 -18.80
N TYR A 386 6.97 -10.03 -17.89
CA TYR A 386 7.22 -10.18 -16.45
C TYR A 386 7.13 -11.65 -16.02
N PRO A 387 7.96 -12.12 -15.07
CA PRO A 387 7.73 -13.41 -14.40
C PRO A 387 6.31 -13.46 -13.85
N ALA A 388 5.59 -14.59 -13.99
CA ALA A 388 4.22 -14.68 -13.49
C ALA A 388 4.01 -15.91 -12.60
N LEU A 389 3.33 -15.71 -11.47
CA LEU A 389 2.82 -16.75 -10.58
C LEU A 389 1.42 -17.13 -11.08
N HIS A 390 1.12 -18.42 -11.31
CA HIS A 390 -0.18 -18.88 -11.80
C HIS A 390 -1.02 -19.55 -10.73
#